data_AF-A0A6J7MZ00-F1
#
_entry.id   AF-A0A6J7MZ00-F1
#
_cell.length_a   1.000
_cell.length_b   1.000
_cell.length_c   1.000
_cell.angle_alpha   90.00
_cell.angle_beta   90.00
_cell.angle_gamma   90.00
#
_symmetry.space_group_name_H-M   'P 1'
#
loop_
_entity.id
_entity.type
_entity.pdbx_description
1 polymer ?
#
loop_
_entity_poly.entity_id
_entity_poly.type
_entity_poly.pdbx_seq_one_letter_code
_entity_poly.pdbx_strand_id
1 'polypeptide(L)'
;MCYPRLEIGMPTVCSETCVGRLRYLGLFLYDADKVLAAASIEDEKALYEAQLDLLLDPNDPEVLAAARAEGIPEDWLLAAQNSPVYKLAKVYKIALPLHPEYRTMPMVWYVPPLSPIVDVLTETGHDGEEAGNLFGAINALRVPLAYLAELFSAGDIEVVEGTLRKLSAMRSYMRDINLGREPRPEIPEAVGMTQESIYEMYRLLAIAKYEDRYVIPAAHSEQARELENMGCSLDGVDTGEKFGGPFGQASGNPVPVTIENFHIMRDRQTK
;
A
#
# COMPACT_ATOMS: atom_id res chain seq x y z
N MET A 1 -9.92 -4.52 -8.01
CA MET A 1 -8.45 -4.71 -7.93
C MET A 1 -7.98 -5.49 -9.15
N CYS A 2 -6.82 -5.18 -9.74
CA CYS A 2 -6.29 -5.86 -10.94
C CYS A 2 -5.88 -7.31 -10.64
N TYR A 3 -6.82 -8.18 -10.28
CA TYR A 3 -6.57 -9.51 -9.75
C TYR A 3 -5.64 -10.37 -10.62
N PRO A 4 -5.73 -10.39 -11.97
CA PRO A 4 -4.83 -11.24 -12.78
C PRO A 4 -3.36 -10.85 -12.68
N ARG A 5 -3.08 -9.60 -12.28
CA ARG A 5 -1.72 -9.10 -12.04
C ARG A 5 -1.26 -9.40 -10.63
N LEU A 6 -2.13 -9.20 -9.64
CA LEU A 6 -1.82 -9.47 -8.24
C LEU A 6 -1.52 -10.95 -8.02
N GLU A 7 -2.24 -11.84 -8.71
CA GLU A 7 -2.03 -13.29 -8.64
C GLU A 7 -0.62 -13.72 -9.06
N ILE A 8 0.03 -12.96 -9.93
CA ILE A 8 1.41 -13.21 -10.36
C ILE A 8 2.42 -12.27 -9.68
N GLY A 9 2.04 -11.64 -8.56
CA GLY A 9 2.92 -10.75 -7.79
C GLY A 9 3.19 -9.38 -8.43
N MET A 10 2.39 -8.98 -9.42
CA MET A 10 2.54 -7.67 -10.08
C MET A 10 1.62 -6.61 -9.47
N PRO A 11 2.06 -5.34 -9.40
CA PRO A 11 1.21 -4.25 -8.94
C PRO A 11 0.02 -4.01 -9.87
N THR A 12 -1.00 -3.35 -9.30
CA THR A 12 -2.15 -2.87 -10.08
C THR A 12 -1.71 -1.83 -11.10
N VAL A 13 -2.41 -1.75 -12.23
CA VAL A 13 -2.06 -0.84 -13.34
C VAL A 13 -1.93 0.59 -12.84
N CYS A 14 -2.88 1.04 -12.02
CA CYS A 14 -2.90 2.40 -11.50
C CYS A 14 -1.83 2.66 -10.43
N SER A 15 -1.28 1.63 -9.78
CA SER A 15 -0.11 1.74 -8.90
C SER A 15 1.16 1.82 -9.72
N GLU A 16 1.38 0.87 -10.62
CA GLU A 16 2.58 0.82 -11.47
C GLU A 16 2.77 2.09 -12.30
N THR A 17 1.68 2.62 -12.86
CA THR A 17 1.68 3.83 -13.71
C THR A 17 1.56 5.15 -12.92
N CYS A 18 1.60 5.10 -11.58
CA CYS A 18 1.54 6.30 -10.75
C CYS A 18 2.83 7.13 -10.89
N VAL A 19 2.79 8.16 -11.72
CA VAL A 19 3.94 9.06 -11.99
C VAL A 19 4.47 9.71 -10.73
N GLY A 20 3.59 10.12 -9.80
CA GLY A 20 3.98 10.72 -8.52
C GLY A 20 4.58 9.74 -7.52
N ARG A 21 4.59 8.44 -7.84
CA ARG A 21 5.11 7.35 -7.00
C ARG A 21 4.45 7.22 -5.62
N LEU A 22 3.21 7.71 -5.48
CA LEU A 22 2.51 7.87 -4.19
C LEU A 22 1.78 6.60 -3.70
N ARG A 23 1.75 5.54 -4.51
CA ARG A 23 0.96 4.33 -4.21
C ARG A 23 1.85 3.23 -3.68
N TYR A 24 1.37 2.57 -2.64
CA TYR A 24 2.02 1.46 -1.95
C TYR A 24 1.05 0.28 -1.94
N LEU A 25 1.58 -0.93 -2.14
CA LEU A 25 0.83 -2.18 -2.07
C LEU A 25 1.58 -3.14 -1.15
N GLY A 26 0.84 -3.74 -0.24
CA GLY A 26 1.33 -4.71 0.73
C GLY A 26 0.17 -5.46 1.35
N LEU A 27 0.50 -6.44 2.20
CA LEU A 27 -0.51 -7.22 2.91
C LEU A 27 -0.87 -6.61 4.26
N PHE A 28 -2.11 -6.85 4.66
CA PHE A 28 -2.57 -6.77 6.03
C PHE A 28 -3.06 -8.16 6.44
N LEU A 29 -2.60 -8.65 7.59
CA LEU A 29 -3.28 -9.75 8.28
C LEU A 29 -4.41 -9.12 9.10
N TYR A 30 -5.62 -9.66 9.02
CA TYR A 30 -6.75 -9.13 9.77
C TYR A 30 -7.63 -10.24 10.33
N ASP A 31 -8.25 -9.97 11.47
CA ASP A 31 -9.20 -10.87 12.13
C ASP A 31 -10.60 -10.68 11.52
N ALA A 32 -11.03 -11.62 10.68
CA ALA A 32 -12.30 -11.55 9.98
C ALA A 32 -13.52 -11.64 10.92
N ASP A 33 -13.40 -12.37 12.03
CA ASP A 33 -14.50 -12.58 12.98
C ASP A 33 -14.84 -11.31 13.76
N LYS A 34 -13.85 -10.41 13.91
CA LYS A 34 -14.03 -9.12 14.61
C LYS A 34 -14.56 -8.00 13.72
N VAL A 35 -14.64 -8.19 12.40
CA VAL A 35 -15.03 -7.11 11.45
C VAL A 35 -16.41 -6.53 11.78
N LEU A 36 -17.41 -7.39 12.02
CA LEU A 36 -18.76 -6.93 12.34
C LEU A 36 -18.79 -6.11 13.64
N ALA A 37 -18.07 -6.56 14.66
CA ALA A 37 -17.99 -5.87 15.94
C ALA A 37 -17.36 -4.49 15.78
N ALA A 38 -16.23 -4.39 15.06
CA ALA A 38 -15.57 -3.12 14.78
C ALA A 38 -16.46 -2.17 13.95
N ALA A 39 -17.14 -2.66 12.91
CA ALA A 39 -17.99 -1.85 12.04
C ALA A 39 -19.26 -1.34 12.74
N SER A 40 -19.68 -2.02 13.82
CA SER A 40 -20.89 -1.71 14.58
C SER A 40 -20.67 -0.77 15.76
N ILE A 41 -19.46 -0.28 16.00
CA ILE A 41 -19.18 0.65 17.11
C ILE A 41 -19.98 1.94 16.96
N GLU A 42 -20.75 2.32 17.97
CA GLU A 42 -21.66 3.47 17.87
C GLU A 42 -20.92 4.78 17.61
N ASP A 43 -19.81 5.03 18.31
CA ASP A 43 -18.98 6.21 18.11
C ASP A 43 -18.17 6.14 16.81
N GLU A 44 -18.49 7.01 15.86
CA GLU A 44 -17.84 7.07 14.55
C GLU A 44 -16.35 7.41 14.65
N LYS A 45 -15.93 8.20 15.65
CA LYS A 45 -14.52 8.55 15.85
C LYS A 45 -13.68 7.37 16.32
N ALA A 46 -14.30 6.41 16.98
CA ALA A 46 -13.65 5.18 17.42
C ALA A 46 -13.46 4.15 16.29
N LEU A 47 -14.12 4.31 15.13
CA LEU A 47 -14.03 3.36 14.02
C LEU A 47 -12.62 3.24 13.43
N TYR A 48 -11.84 4.33 13.44
CA TYR A 48 -10.45 4.31 12.98
C TYR A 48 -9.58 3.38 13.83
N GLU A 49 -9.59 3.57 15.15
CA GLU A 49 -8.80 2.74 16.06
C GLU A 49 -9.33 1.30 16.09
N ALA A 50 -10.65 1.12 16.01
CA ALA A 50 -11.24 -0.22 15.88
C ALA A 50 -10.78 -0.95 14.62
N GLN A 51 -10.66 -0.22 13.49
CA GLN A 51 -10.10 -0.80 12.28
C GLN A 51 -8.62 -1.14 12.46
N LEU A 52 -7.83 -0.30 13.13
CA LEU A 52 -6.44 -0.63 13.47
C LEU A 52 -6.35 -1.90 14.31
N ASP A 53 -7.26 -2.12 15.27
CA ASP A 53 -7.29 -3.32 16.12
C ASP A 53 -7.62 -4.60 15.34
N LEU A 54 -8.33 -4.50 14.21
CA LEU A 54 -8.52 -5.62 13.30
C LEU A 54 -7.22 -6.05 12.61
N LEU A 55 -6.31 -5.10 12.37
CA LEU A 55 -5.05 -5.34 11.67
C LEU A 55 -4.01 -5.93 12.63
N LEU A 56 -3.70 -7.22 12.41
CA LEU A 56 -2.83 -8.03 13.24
C LEU A 56 -1.35 -7.74 12.97
N ASP A 57 -0.50 -7.91 13.99
CA ASP A 57 0.95 -7.74 13.85
C ASP A 57 1.58 -8.95 13.14
N PRO A 58 2.15 -8.78 11.94
CA PRO A 58 2.77 -9.88 11.21
C PRO A 58 4.09 -10.38 11.82
N ASN A 59 4.61 -9.72 12.86
CA ASN A 59 5.81 -10.16 13.59
C ASN A 59 5.49 -10.85 14.92
N ASP A 60 4.23 -10.84 15.35
CA ASP A 60 3.81 -11.51 16.57
C ASP A 60 3.85 -13.04 16.38
N PRO A 61 4.61 -13.78 17.22
CA PRO A 61 4.66 -15.24 17.15
C PRO A 61 3.28 -15.92 17.24
N GLU A 62 2.33 -15.36 18.00
CA GLU A 62 0.98 -15.92 18.15
C GLU A 62 0.17 -15.75 16.86
N VAL A 63 0.22 -14.55 16.26
CA VAL A 63 -0.41 -14.26 14.95
C VAL A 63 0.18 -15.14 13.86
N LEU A 64 1.50 -15.31 13.84
CA LEU A 64 2.18 -16.17 12.86
C LEU A 64 1.82 -17.65 13.04
N ALA A 65 1.68 -18.12 14.27
CA ALA A 65 1.24 -19.49 14.54
C ALA A 65 -0.21 -19.72 14.11
N ALA A 66 -1.12 -18.77 14.42
CA ALA A 66 -2.51 -18.81 13.99
C ALA A 66 -2.64 -18.77 12.47
N ALA A 67 -1.95 -17.85 11.80
CA ALA A 67 -1.95 -17.72 10.34
C ALA A 67 -1.47 -19.00 9.64
N ARG A 68 -0.42 -19.67 10.18
CA ARG A 68 0.01 -20.98 9.67
C ARG A 68 -1.03 -22.07 9.89
N ALA A 69 -1.71 -22.06 11.04
CA ALA A 69 -2.79 -23.01 11.32
C ALA A 69 -3.99 -22.83 10.37
N GLU A 70 -4.23 -21.60 9.91
CA GLU A 70 -5.24 -21.26 8.90
C GLU A 70 -4.76 -21.51 7.46
N GLY A 71 -3.52 -21.98 7.27
CA GLY A 71 -2.99 -22.36 5.96
C GLY A 71 -2.40 -21.19 5.15
N ILE A 72 -2.10 -20.05 5.78
CA ILE A 72 -1.45 -18.93 5.09
C ILE A 72 0.00 -19.32 4.72
N PRO A 73 0.39 -19.24 3.44
CA PRO A 73 1.74 -19.60 2.99
C PRO A 73 2.86 -18.74 3.58
N GLU A 74 4.06 -19.32 3.76
CA GLU A 74 5.17 -18.63 4.45
C GLU A 74 5.69 -17.39 3.69
N ASP A 75 5.64 -17.40 2.36
CA ASP A 75 5.99 -16.23 1.54
C ASP A 75 4.98 -15.08 1.71
N TRP A 76 3.70 -15.38 1.95
CA TRP A 76 2.69 -14.38 2.32
C TRP A 76 2.96 -13.81 3.71
N LEU A 77 3.35 -14.64 4.68
CA LEU A 77 3.75 -14.17 6.01
C LEU A 77 4.98 -13.26 5.93
N LEU A 78 5.99 -13.65 5.15
CA LEU A 78 7.18 -12.82 4.92
C LEU A 78 6.84 -11.50 4.20
N ALA A 79 5.92 -11.53 3.24
CA ALA A 79 5.44 -10.32 2.57
C ALA A 79 4.66 -9.41 3.53
N ALA A 80 3.87 -9.97 4.45
CA ALA A 80 3.16 -9.23 5.48
C ALA A 80 4.14 -8.55 6.47
N GLN A 81 5.19 -9.26 6.89
CA GLN A 81 6.26 -8.70 7.75
C GLN A 81 6.98 -7.52 7.11
N ASN A 82 7.14 -7.55 5.79
CA ASN A 82 7.78 -6.49 5.02
C ASN A 82 6.78 -5.47 4.42
N SER A 83 5.51 -5.53 4.82
CA SER A 83 4.44 -4.75 4.21
C SER A 83 4.61 -3.24 4.41
N PRO A 84 4.72 -2.45 3.33
CA PRO A 84 4.83 -1.00 3.45
C PRO A 84 3.53 -0.37 3.96
N VAL A 85 2.37 -0.93 3.61
CA VAL A 85 1.07 -0.42 4.07
C VAL A 85 0.87 -0.68 5.56
N TYR A 86 1.36 -1.80 6.09
CA TYR A 86 1.38 -2.06 7.53
C TYR A 86 2.24 -1.05 8.27
N LYS A 87 3.45 -0.77 7.76
CA LYS A 87 4.33 0.25 8.33
C LYS A 87 3.68 1.64 8.34
N LEU A 88 3.06 2.07 7.23
CA LEU A 88 2.42 3.37 7.13
C LEU A 88 1.19 3.52 8.04
N ALA A 89 0.37 2.46 8.18
CA ALA A 89 -0.87 2.48 8.95
C ALA A 89 -0.67 2.20 10.45
N LYS A 90 0.03 1.11 10.82
CA LYS A 90 0.15 0.65 12.21
C LYS A 90 1.42 1.14 12.91
N VAL A 91 2.57 1.12 12.22
CA VAL A 91 3.86 1.48 12.83
C VAL A 91 4.02 3.01 12.93
N TYR A 92 3.93 3.70 11.80
CA TYR A 92 4.10 5.14 11.75
C TYR A 92 2.81 5.90 12.09
N LYS A 93 1.64 5.27 11.93
CA LYS A 93 0.31 5.90 12.04
C LYS A 93 0.25 7.23 11.28
N ILE A 94 0.55 7.17 9.99
CA ILE A 94 0.45 8.32 9.06
C ILE A 94 -0.48 8.06 7.87
N ALA A 95 -0.82 6.80 7.61
CA ALA A 95 -1.90 6.47 6.71
C ALA A 95 -3.20 6.36 7.52
N LEU A 96 -4.27 6.93 6.99
CA LEU A 96 -5.60 6.96 7.59
C LEU A 96 -6.64 6.38 6.60
N PRO A 97 -7.70 5.72 7.09
CA PRO A 97 -8.79 5.26 6.23
C PRO A 97 -9.55 6.45 5.63
N LEU A 98 -10.17 6.25 4.46
CA LEU A 98 -11.06 7.26 3.87
C LEU A 98 -12.50 6.99 4.32
N HIS A 99 -13.15 8.00 4.91
CA HIS A 99 -14.52 7.95 5.42
C HIS A 99 -14.79 6.72 6.31
N PRO A 100 -14.08 6.56 7.44
CA PRO A 100 -14.31 5.43 8.36
C PRO A 100 -15.75 5.35 8.86
N GLU A 101 -16.46 6.48 8.97
CA GLU A 101 -17.88 6.60 9.37
C GLU A 101 -18.85 5.83 8.47
N TYR A 102 -18.44 5.46 7.25
CA TYR A 102 -19.24 4.60 6.38
C TYR A 102 -19.27 3.13 6.83
N ARG A 103 -18.48 2.76 7.85
CA ARG A 103 -18.50 1.43 8.50
C ARG A 103 -18.23 0.27 7.55
N THR A 104 -17.48 0.54 6.48
CA THR A 104 -17.10 -0.46 5.47
C THR A 104 -15.74 -1.11 5.73
N MET A 105 -15.01 -0.66 6.76
CA MET A 105 -13.63 -1.07 7.06
C MET A 105 -12.73 -0.97 5.81
N PRO A 106 -12.57 0.25 5.24
CA PRO A 106 -11.94 0.43 3.94
C PRO A 106 -10.46 0.01 3.96
N MET A 107 -10.03 -0.77 2.97
CA MET A 107 -8.64 -1.28 2.88
C MET A 107 -7.72 -0.43 1.99
N VAL A 108 -8.19 0.75 1.54
CA VAL A 108 -7.37 1.74 0.85
C VAL A 108 -7.23 2.97 1.75
N TRP A 109 -6.00 3.23 2.16
CA TRP A 109 -5.66 4.26 3.14
C TRP A 109 -4.84 5.38 2.49
N TYR A 110 -4.89 6.56 3.08
CA TYR A 110 -4.35 7.79 2.52
C TYR A 110 -3.44 8.48 3.54
N VAL A 111 -2.35 9.06 3.06
CA VAL A 111 -1.52 9.97 3.86
C VAL A 111 -2.01 11.39 3.60
N PRO A 112 -2.48 12.14 4.62
CA PRO A 112 -2.92 13.52 4.48
C PRO A 112 -1.80 14.43 3.91
N PRO A 113 -2.12 15.38 3.02
CA PRO A 113 -1.11 16.24 2.41
C PRO A 113 -0.66 17.35 3.38
N LEU A 114 0.65 17.55 3.46
CA LEU A 114 1.21 18.82 3.93
C LEU A 114 0.87 19.88 2.86
N SER A 115 -0.10 20.75 3.10
CA SER A 115 -0.36 21.89 2.21
C SER A 115 0.87 22.83 2.20
N PRO A 116 0.96 23.83 1.31
CA PRO A 116 2.12 24.73 1.26
C PRO A 116 2.25 25.56 2.55
N ILE A 117 2.93 25.02 3.57
CA ILE A 117 3.20 25.67 4.85
C ILE A 117 4.31 26.71 4.68
N VAL A 118 5.29 26.40 3.84
CA VAL A 118 6.53 27.17 3.69
C VAL A 118 6.30 28.51 3.02
N ASP A 119 5.38 28.57 2.05
CA ASP A 119 5.08 29.81 1.34
C ASP A 119 4.49 30.87 2.29
N VAL A 120 3.66 30.46 3.25
CA VAL A 120 3.07 31.35 4.26
C VAL A 120 4.10 31.81 5.29
N LEU A 121 5.05 30.95 5.67
CA LEU A 121 6.08 31.27 6.67
C LEU A 121 7.24 32.09 6.11
N THR A 122 7.63 31.86 4.85
CA THR A 122 8.74 32.60 4.22
C THR A 122 8.44 34.08 4.04
N GLU A 123 7.16 34.47 3.89
CA GLU A 123 6.71 35.87 3.89
C GLU A 123 6.95 36.58 5.24
N THR A 124 7.11 35.83 6.33
CA THR A 124 7.34 36.38 7.68
C THR A 124 8.82 36.47 8.08
N GLY A 125 9.75 36.02 7.21
CA GLY A 125 11.19 36.05 7.48
C GLY A 125 11.70 34.95 8.42
N HIS A 126 10.86 33.98 8.79
CA HIS A 126 11.23 32.81 9.58
C HIS A 126 11.64 31.62 8.69
N ASP A 127 12.54 30.75 9.20
CA ASP A 127 12.89 29.50 8.51
C ASP A 127 11.68 28.56 8.55
N GLY A 128 10.92 28.54 7.46
CA GLY A 128 9.69 27.75 7.32
C GLY A 128 9.88 26.23 7.31
N GLU A 129 11.12 25.75 7.40
CA GLU A 129 11.47 24.33 7.51
C GLU A 129 12.00 23.94 8.90
N GLU A 130 12.13 24.91 9.81
CA GLU A 130 12.47 24.66 11.21
C GLU A 130 11.30 23.97 11.93
N ALA A 131 11.61 22.99 12.78
CA ALA A 131 10.60 22.10 13.37
C ALA A 131 9.55 22.86 14.20
N GLY A 132 9.97 23.81 15.03
CA GLY A 132 9.08 24.66 15.82
C GLY A 132 8.13 25.48 14.95
N ASN A 133 8.66 26.09 13.88
CA ASN A 133 7.88 26.85 12.92
C ASN A 133 6.90 25.97 12.12
N LEU A 134 7.35 24.80 11.65
CA LEU A 134 6.49 23.85 10.93
C LEU A 134 5.34 23.35 11.82
N PHE A 135 5.63 22.98 13.06
CA PHE A 135 4.59 22.53 14.00
C PHE A 135 3.58 23.63 14.31
N GLY A 136 4.05 24.86 14.54
CA GLY A 136 3.16 26.01 14.77
C GLY A 136 2.28 26.33 13.56
N ALA A 137 2.77 26.07 12.35
CA ALA A 137 2.07 26.39 11.11
C ALA A 137 1.11 25.29 10.62
N ILE A 138 1.05 24.12 11.26
CA ILE A 138 0.04 23.09 10.95
C ILE A 138 -1.38 23.67 11.13
N ASN A 139 -1.59 24.52 12.14
CA ASN A 139 -2.87 25.20 12.36
C ASN A 139 -3.14 26.34 11.35
N ALA A 140 -2.11 26.79 10.62
CA ALA A 140 -2.20 27.82 9.60
C ALA A 140 -2.22 27.24 8.17
N LEU A 141 -2.38 25.92 8.03
CA LEU A 141 -2.50 25.25 6.74
C LEU A 141 -3.61 25.86 5.90
N ARG A 142 -3.34 26.04 4.60
CA ARG A 142 -4.34 26.51 3.63
C ARG A 142 -5.57 25.60 3.57
N VAL A 143 -5.36 24.29 3.71
CA VAL A 143 -6.45 23.32 3.85
C VAL A 143 -6.79 23.19 5.33
N PRO A 144 -8.03 23.50 5.76
CA PRO A 144 -8.41 23.41 7.17
C PRO A 144 -8.28 21.98 7.71
N LEU A 145 -7.75 21.84 8.94
CA LEU A 145 -7.65 20.54 9.61
C LEU A 145 -9.02 19.86 9.76
N ALA A 146 -10.07 20.63 10.07
CA ALA A 146 -11.43 20.11 10.19
C ALA A 146 -11.89 19.39 8.90
N TYR A 147 -11.57 19.93 7.73
CA TYR A 147 -11.90 19.30 6.45
C TYR A 147 -11.17 17.97 6.25
N LEU A 148 -9.89 17.91 6.61
CA LEU A 148 -9.14 16.65 6.54
C LEU A 148 -9.64 15.62 7.56
N ALA A 149 -10.06 16.07 8.75
CA ALA A 149 -10.63 15.21 9.78
C ALA A 149 -11.96 14.59 9.35
N GLU A 150 -12.84 15.37 8.70
CA GLU A 150 -14.07 14.86 8.09
C GLU A 150 -13.81 13.75 7.06
N LEU A 151 -12.69 13.81 6.33
CA LEU A 151 -12.34 12.79 5.33
C LEU A 151 -11.69 11.54 5.92
N PHE A 152 -10.86 11.69 6.96
CA PHE A 152 -9.91 10.64 7.35
C PHE A 152 -10.12 10.06 8.75
N SER A 153 -10.93 10.70 9.59
CA SER A 153 -11.03 10.35 11.02
C SER A 153 -12.43 10.64 11.61
N ALA A 154 -13.47 10.68 10.77
CA ALA A 154 -14.84 11.00 11.20
C ALA A 154 -14.93 12.32 12.01
N GLY A 155 -14.14 13.32 11.62
CA GLY A 155 -14.10 14.63 12.28
C GLY A 155 -13.19 14.70 13.52
N ASP A 156 -12.33 13.72 13.76
CA ASP A 156 -11.30 13.81 14.81
C ASP A 156 -10.04 14.53 14.32
N ILE A 157 -9.89 15.80 14.74
CA ILE A 157 -8.78 16.66 14.34
C ILE A 157 -7.45 16.17 14.89
N GLU A 158 -7.42 15.58 16.10
CA GLU A 158 -6.18 15.20 16.78
C GLU A 158 -5.43 14.10 16.01
N VAL A 159 -6.18 13.16 15.41
CA VAL A 159 -5.63 12.09 14.57
C VAL A 159 -4.90 12.65 13.34
N VAL A 160 -5.53 13.61 12.66
CA VAL A 160 -4.95 14.23 11.46
C VAL A 160 -3.77 15.15 11.84
N GLU A 161 -3.92 15.95 12.88
CA GLU A 161 -2.84 16.81 13.37
C GLU A 161 -1.60 15.99 13.75
N GLY A 162 -1.78 14.89 14.49
CA GLY A 162 -0.70 13.97 14.85
C GLY A 162 0.03 13.40 13.64
N THR A 163 -0.72 13.04 12.59
CA THR A 163 -0.16 12.58 11.31
C THR A 163 0.68 13.67 10.64
N LEU A 164 0.16 14.90 10.54
CA LEU A 164 0.86 16.03 9.91
C LEU A 164 2.10 16.46 10.71
N ARG A 165 2.06 16.35 12.05
CA ARG A 165 3.23 16.57 12.92
C ARG A 165 4.35 15.58 12.61
N LYS A 166 4.05 14.29 12.44
CA LYS A 166 5.07 13.27 12.07
C LYS A 166 5.69 13.53 10.69
N LEU A 167 4.88 13.90 9.70
CA LEU A 167 5.37 14.25 8.36
C LEU A 167 6.27 15.50 8.40
N SER A 168 5.86 16.52 9.17
CA SER A 168 6.66 17.74 9.39
C SER A 168 7.98 17.44 10.11
N ALA A 169 7.94 16.58 11.13
CA ALA A 169 9.13 16.16 11.88
C ALA A 169 10.15 15.46 10.98
N MET A 170 9.69 14.50 10.15
CA MET A 170 10.56 13.83 9.16
C MET A 170 11.19 14.83 8.19
N ARG A 171 10.39 15.78 7.68
CA ARG A 171 10.88 16.81 6.75
C ARG A 171 11.97 17.68 7.37
N SER A 172 11.74 18.18 8.59
CA SER A 172 12.71 19.03 9.30
C SER A 172 13.98 18.25 9.66
N TYR A 173 13.83 17.05 10.20
CA TYR A 173 14.95 16.18 10.57
C TYR A 173 15.83 15.80 9.38
N MET A 174 15.22 15.37 8.27
CA MET A 174 15.96 14.99 7.06
C MET A 174 16.57 16.21 6.35
N ARG A 175 16.00 17.40 6.50
CA ARG A 175 16.62 18.64 5.99
C ARG A 175 17.95 18.91 6.66
N ASP A 176 18.05 18.80 7.99
CA ASP A 176 19.31 19.03 8.70
C ASP A 176 20.40 18.08 8.19
N ILE A 177 20.07 16.79 8.05
CA ILE A 177 20.97 15.77 7.48
C ILE A 177 21.38 16.14 6.04
N ASN A 178 20.42 16.50 5.18
CA ASN A 178 20.69 16.84 3.78
C ASN A 178 21.53 18.12 3.62
N LEU A 179 21.50 19.02 4.60
CA LEU A 179 22.31 20.23 4.65
C LEU A 179 23.68 20.02 5.33
N GLY A 180 23.99 18.79 5.75
CA GLY A 180 25.24 18.47 6.44
C GLY A 180 25.32 19.04 7.86
N ARG A 181 24.17 19.31 8.48
CA ARG A 181 24.07 19.70 9.89
C ARG A 181 23.99 18.45 10.76
N GLU A 182 24.32 18.61 12.04
CA GLU A 182 24.14 17.54 13.02
C GLU A 182 22.65 17.20 13.17
N PRO A 183 22.28 15.90 13.12
CA PRO A 183 20.90 15.48 13.34
C PRO A 183 20.48 15.83 14.77
N ARG A 184 19.23 16.25 14.91
CA ARG A 184 18.61 16.68 16.17
C ARG A 184 17.62 15.61 16.66
N PRO A 185 18.00 14.73 17.61
CA PRO A 185 17.14 13.64 18.09
C PRO A 185 15.82 14.12 18.71
N GLU A 186 15.81 15.35 19.22
CA GLU A 186 14.62 15.96 19.83
C GLU A 186 13.44 16.12 18.85
N ILE A 187 13.69 16.18 17.53
CA ILE A 187 12.64 16.33 16.51
C ILE A 187 11.82 15.03 16.37
N PRO A 188 12.43 13.84 16.12
CA PRO A 188 11.72 12.57 16.20
C PRO A 188 11.01 12.34 17.55
N GLU A 189 11.70 12.63 18.67
CA GLU A 189 11.17 12.39 20.01
C GLU A 189 9.88 13.20 20.27
N ALA A 190 9.79 14.43 19.76
CA ALA A 190 8.61 15.30 19.90
C ALA A 190 7.32 14.74 19.24
N VAL A 191 7.45 13.74 18.36
CA VAL A 191 6.33 13.04 17.71
C VAL A 191 6.27 11.55 18.07
N GLY A 192 7.03 11.12 19.09
CA GLY A 192 7.03 9.75 19.58
C GLY A 192 7.72 8.75 18.63
N MET A 193 8.67 9.21 17.81
CA MET A 193 9.42 8.36 16.88
C MET A 193 10.91 8.34 17.23
N THR A 194 11.61 7.28 16.85
CA THR A 194 13.09 7.25 16.93
C THR A 194 13.72 7.83 15.67
N GLN A 195 15.02 8.13 15.73
CA GLN A 195 15.79 8.59 14.57
C GLN A 195 15.76 7.54 13.44
N GLU A 196 15.90 6.27 13.79
CA GLU A 196 15.83 5.14 12.85
C GLU A 196 14.45 5.06 12.20
N SER A 197 13.39 5.18 13.00
CA SER A 197 12.00 5.15 12.51
C SER A 197 11.73 6.28 11.50
N ILE A 198 12.21 7.51 11.78
CA ILE A 198 12.11 8.62 10.82
C ILE A 198 12.92 8.35 9.55
N TYR A 199 14.13 7.79 9.67
CA TYR A 199 14.96 7.48 8.51
C TYR A 199 14.33 6.38 7.63
N GLU A 200 13.75 5.33 8.23
CA GLU A 200 13.01 4.29 7.50
C GLU A 200 11.76 4.84 6.83
N MET A 201 11.02 5.71 7.53
CA MET A 201 9.86 6.41 6.95
C MET A 201 10.28 7.29 5.76
N TYR A 202 11.40 8.01 5.87
CA TYR A 202 11.98 8.79 4.77
C TYR A 202 12.36 7.90 3.59
N ARG A 203 13.00 6.74 3.84
CA ARG A 203 13.33 5.79 2.77
C ARG A 203 12.06 5.32 2.04
N LEU A 204 10.99 5.05 2.77
CA LEU A 204 9.73 4.59 2.20
C LEU A 204 9.01 5.69 1.40
N LEU A 205 8.94 6.92 1.93
CA LEU A 205 8.18 8.03 1.34
C LEU A 205 8.95 8.83 0.28
N ALA A 206 10.24 9.11 0.49
CA ALA A 206 11.03 9.99 -0.36
C ALA A 206 11.87 9.23 -1.39
N ILE A 207 12.61 8.19 -0.96
CA ILE A 207 13.39 7.36 -1.90
C ILE A 207 12.45 6.44 -2.70
N ALA A 208 11.52 5.79 -1.98
CA ALA A 208 10.35 5.12 -2.52
C ALA A 208 10.66 4.11 -3.64
N LYS A 209 11.69 3.27 -3.43
CA LYS A 209 12.14 2.28 -4.42
C LYS A 209 10.98 1.35 -4.82
N TYR A 210 11.05 0.77 -6.02
CA TYR A 210 9.94 -0.02 -6.55
C TYR A 210 9.61 -1.22 -5.64
N GLU A 211 10.65 -1.93 -5.22
CA GLU A 211 10.59 -3.07 -4.30
C GLU A 211 10.11 -2.69 -2.88
N ASP A 212 10.39 -1.46 -2.44
CA ASP A 212 9.92 -0.96 -1.13
C ASP A 212 8.44 -0.54 -1.20
N ARG A 213 7.93 -0.20 -2.39
CA ARG A 213 6.54 0.25 -2.59
C ARG A 213 5.56 -0.88 -2.83
N TYR A 214 5.99 -1.93 -3.53
CA TYR A 214 5.12 -3.02 -3.97
C TYR A 214 5.65 -4.34 -3.43
N VAL A 215 5.11 -4.74 -2.27
CA VAL A 215 5.41 -6.03 -1.65
C VAL A 215 4.18 -6.92 -1.83
N ILE A 216 4.15 -7.63 -2.96
CA ILE A 216 2.99 -8.40 -3.40
C ILE A 216 3.45 -9.84 -3.63
N PRO A 217 3.09 -10.79 -2.75
CA PRO A 217 3.38 -12.20 -3.00
C PRO A 217 2.51 -12.70 -4.16
N ALA A 218 2.98 -13.74 -4.85
CA ALA A 218 2.15 -14.40 -5.83
C ALA A 218 0.96 -15.08 -5.13
N ALA A 219 -0.21 -15.10 -5.78
CA ALA A 219 -1.25 -16.00 -5.34
C ALA A 219 -0.80 -17.43 -5.63
N HIS A 220 -0.93 -18.30 -4.63
CA HIS A 220 -0.71 -19.75 -4.71
C HIS A 220 -1.84 -20.38 -5.56
N SER A 221 -1.91 -19.94 -6.82
CA SER A 221 -2.95 -20.26 -7.78
C SER A 221 -2.97 -21.74 -8.13
N GLU A 222 -1.93 -22.51 -7.83
CA GLU A 222 -1.96 -23.98 -7.90
C GLU A 222 -3.11 -24.60 -7.10
N GLN A 223 -3.57 -23.97 -6.02
CA GLN A 223 -4.74 -24.43 -5.25
C GLN A 223 -6.07 -24.07 -5.92
N ALA A 224 -6.13 -22.96 -6.68
CA ALA A 224 -7.32 -22.51 -7.42
C ALA A 224 -7.40 -23.09 -8.85
N ARG A 225 -6.26 -23.50 -9.41
CA ARG A 225 -6.13 -24.06 -10.76
C ARG A 225 -6.79 -25.43 -10.90
N GLU A 226 -7.00 -26.15 -9.80
CA GLU A 226 -7.89 -27.33 -9.78
C GLU A 226 -9.35 -26.95 -10.07
N LEU A 227 -9.80 -25.74 -9.71
CA LEU A 227 -11.13 -25.22 -10.05
C LEU A 227 -11.19 -24.56 -11.44
N GLU A 228 -10.18 -23.80 -11.86
CA GLU A 228 -10.18 -23.13 -13.17
C GLU A 228 -10.05 -24.11 -14.35
N ASN A 229 -9.36 -25.24 -14.16
CA ASN A 229 -9.34 -26.33 -15.15
C ASN A 229 -10.73 -26.97 -15.36
N MET A 230 -11.76 -26.60 -14.59
CA MET A 230 -13.14 -27.03 -14.80
C MET A 230 -13.97 -26.05 -15.65
N GLY A 231 -13.42 -24.93 -16.15
CA GLY A 231 -14.18 -24.05 -17.03
C GLY A 231 -13.46 -22.79 -17.49
N CYS A 232 -12.51 -22.91 -18.42
CA CYS A 232 -12.20 -21.80 -19.31
C CYS A 232 -13.38 -21.63 -20.29
N SER A 233 -13.80 -20.39 -20.55
CA SER A 233 -14.95 -20.05 -21.42
C SER A 233 -14.84 -20.55 -22.88
N LEU A 234 -13.69 -21.15 -23.25
CA LEU A 234 -13.41 -21.69 -24.58
C LEU A 234 -13.02 -23.17 -24.57
N ASP A 235 -12.98 -23.83 -23.41
CA ASP A 235 -12.71 -25.25 -23.35
C ASP A 235 -13.96 -26.02 -23.81
N GLY A 236 -13.94 -26.44 -25.08
CA GLY A 236 -15.03 -27.20 -25.71
C GLY A 236 -15.86 -26.43 -26.73
N VAL A 237 -15.55 -25.16 -27.00
CA VAL A 237 -16.12 -24.48 -28.18
C VAL A 237 -15.27 -24.88 -29.38
N ASP A 238 -15.71 -25.92 -30.09
CA ASP A 238 -15.32 -26.11 -31.48
C ASP A 238 -15.83 -24.88 -32.24
N THR A 239 -14.94 -23.92 -32.47
CA THR A 239 -15.26 -22.69 -33.22
C THR A 239 -15.49 -22.97 -34.69
N GLY A 240 -15.52 -24.24 -35.10
CA GLY A 240 -15.59 -24.61 -36.50
C GLY A 240 -14.27 -24.26 -37.15
N GLU A 241 -13.60 -25.26 -37.70
CA GLU A 241 -12.50 -25.11 -38.62
C GLU A 241 -12.66 -23.85 -39.50
N LYS A 242 -11.76 -22.87 -39.35
CA LYS A 242 -11.38 -21.76 -40.29
C LYS A 242 -11.23 -20.36 -39.69
N PHE A 243 -10.75 -20.20 -38.45
CA PHE A 243 -10.13 -18.94 -38.05
C PHE A 243 -8.66 -19.12 -37.67
N GLY A 244 -7.81 -19.17 -38.70
CA GLY A 244 -6.39 -18.87 -38.55
C GLY A 244 -6.23 -17.36 -38.38
N GLY A 245 -6.21 -16.89 -37.14
CA GLY A 245 -5.76 -15.54 -36.82
C GLY A 245 -4.26 -15.37 -37.12
N PRO A 246 -3.76 -14.13 -37.23
CA PRO A 246 -2.36 -13.84 -37.60
C PRO A 246 -1.33 -14.27 -36.54
N PHE A 247 -1.76 -14.76 -35.38
CA PHE A 247 -0.92 -15.34 -34.34
C PHE A 247 -1.35 -16.79 -34.09
N GLY A 248 -0.39 -17.71 -34.09
CA GLY A 248 -0.56 -19.15 -34.35
C GLY A 248 -1.44 -19.97 -33.38
N GLN A 249 -1.72 -21.20 -33.80
CA GLN A 249 -2.61 -22.20 -33.19
C GLN A 249 -2.14 -22.79 -31.84
N ALA A 250 -1.29 -22.11 -31.08
CA ALA A 250 -0.70 -22.63 -29.84
C ALA A 250 -1.53 -22.32 -28.59
N SER A 251 -2.79 -21.93 -28.73
CA SER A 251 -3.73 -21.78 -27.62
C SER A 251 -4.47 -23.11 -27.38
N GLY A 252 -3.83 -24.01 -26.62
CA GLY A 252 -4.42 -25.26 -26.17
C GLY A 252 -3.42 -26.41 -26.17
N ASN A 253 -3.15 -26.97 -24.98
CA ASN A 253 -2.25 -28.07 -24.60
C ASN A 253 -0.86 -28.12 -25.27
N PRO A 254 0.23 -28.42 -24.51
CA PRO A 254 1.55 -28.52 -25.11
C PRO A 254 1.61 -29.67 -26.12
N VAL A 255 1.54 -29.34 -27.41
CA VAL A 255 1.74 -30.30 -28.50
C VAL A 255 3.25 -30.56 -28.60
N PRO A 256 3.72 -31.82 -28.54
CA PRO A 256 5.13 -32.12 -28.68
C PRO A 256 5.62 -31.67 -30.07
N VAL A 257 6.56 -30.74 -30.10
CA VAL A 257 7.09 -30.16 -31.34
C VAL A 257 8.03 -31.17 -31.99
N THR A 258 7.61 -31.76 -33.11
CA THR A 258 8.50 -32.50 -34.01
C THR A 258 9.26 -31.51 -34.92
N ILE A 259 10.46 -31.89 -35.36
CA ILE A 259 11.36 -31.04 -36.18
C ILE A 259 10.66 -30.52 -37.47
N GLU A 260 9.75 -31.30 -38.04
CA GLU A 260 8.95 -30.89 -39.20
C GLU A 260 8.02 -29.69 -38.90
N ASN A 261 7.42 -29.65 -37.70
CA ASN A 261 6.55 -28.54 -37.30
C ASN A 261 7.30 -27.21 -37.15
N PHE A 262 8.59 -27.25 -36.77
CA PHE A 262 9.42 -26.06 -36.67
C PHE A 262 9.70 -25.42 -38.04
N HIS A 263 10.03 -26.23 -39.04
CA HIS A 263 10.30 -25.74 -40.39
C HIS A 263 9.05 -25.15 -41.07
N ILE A 264 7.89 -25.79 -40.88
CA ILE A 264 6.61 -25.31 -41.44
C ILE A 264 6.19 -23.97 -40.82
N MET A 265 6.46 -23.74 -39.52
CA MET A 265 6.13 -22.46 -38.87
C MET A 265 7.09 -21.33 -39.26
N ARG A 266 8.37 -21.62 -39.48
CA ARG A 266 9.35 -20.60 -39.92
C ARG A 266 9.03 -20.03 -41.30
N ASP A 267 8.60 -20.88 -42.23
CA ASP A 267 8.27 -20.46 -43.61
C ASP A 267 6.94 -19.66 -43.66
N ARG A 268 6.09 -19.81 -42.64
CA ARG A 268 4.85 -19.01 -42.49
C ARG A 268 5.08 -17.60 -41.95
N GLN A 269 6.14 -17.38 -41.17
CA GLN A 269 6.45 -16.05 -40.60
C GLN A 269 7.27 -15.14 -41.53
N THR A 270 7.80 -15.69 -42.63
CA THR A 270 8.72 -14.98 -43.54
C THR A 270 8.07 -14.57 -44.86
N LYS A 271 6.74 -14.72 -45.00
CA LYS A 271 5.94 -14.18 -46.11
C LYS A 271 5.02 -13.08 -45.65
#